data_AF-A0AA41HJP0-F1
#
_entry.id   AF-A0AA41HJP0-F1
#
_cell.length_a   1.000
_cell.length_b   1.000
_cell.length_c   1.000
_cell.angle_alpha   90.00
_cell.angle_beta   90.00
_cell.angle_gamma   90.00
#
_symmetry.space_group_name_H-M   'P 1'
#
loop_
_entity.id
_entity.type
_entity.pdbx_description
1 polymer ?
#
loop_
_entity_poly.entity_id
_entity_poly.type
_entity_poly.pdbx_seq_one_letter_code
_entity_poly.pdbx_strand_id
1 'polypeptide(L)'
;TNQVVALTSAQLSSLASAQVAALSSNAIGAIETADIVGLTTANVAALRSAQLVGLATAQVAALSTGQIAALSTAAVSGLSTNQIVALTTAQASSLSTAQVAGLSTAAVAALETADFAALKSDAIAALSANQVKALTTNQVVALTTAEAAALSTAQVAALSTDAIAALETADLSAIKTAAVAALSSAQVAALTTAQVNNLATASLAA
;
A
#
# COMPACT_ATOMS: atom_id res chain seq x y z
N THR A 1 -29.83 -5.09 10.86
CA THR A 1 -29.30 -4.32 9.72
C THR A 1 -30.24 -3.19 9.33
N ASN A 2 -31.57 -3.39 9.24
CA ASN A 2 -32.52 -2.32 8.89
C ASN A 2 -32.40 -1.02 9.73
N GLN A 3 -32.14 -1.14 11.04
CA GLN A 3 -31.91 0.05 11.89
C GLN A 3 -30.60 0.79 11.59
N VAL A 4 -29.59 0.08 11.06
CA VAL A 4 -28.30 0.68 10.69
C VAL A 4 -28.38 1.36 9.33
N VAL A 5 -29.14 0.79 8.39
CA VAL A 5 -29.47 1.43 7.11
C VAL A 5 -30.15 2.78 7.33
N ALA A 6 -30.99 2.91 8.36
CA ALA A 6 -31.69 4.15 8.69
C ALA A 6 -30.82 5.21 9.39
N LEU A 7 -29.54 4.94 9.69
CA LEU A 7 -28.66 5.91 10.34
C LEU A 7 -28.13 6.92 9.33
N THR A 8 -28.42 8.20 9.61
CA THR A 8 -27.85 9.32 8.84
C THR A 8 -26.40 9.60 9.23
N SER A 9 -25.67 10.29 8.35
CA SER A 9 -24.33 10.82 8.59
C SER A 9 -24.21 11.59 9.92
N ALA A 10 -25.20 12.42 10.24
CA ALA A 10 -25.22 13.21 11.47
C ALA A 10 -25.34 12.31 12.72
N GLN A 11 -26.20 11.28 12.66
CA GLN A 11 -26.33 10.32 13.74
C GLN A 11 -25.06 9.49 13.92
N LEU A 12 -24.43 9.06 12.83
CA LEU A 12 -23.13 8.36 12.89
C LEU A 12 -22.05 9.21 13.54
N SER A 13 -21.99 10.50 13.23
CA SER A 13 -21.02 11.44 13.83
C SER A 13 -21.22 11.65 15.33
N SER A 14 -22.43 11.41 15.84
CA SER A 14 -22.78 11.54 17.26
C SER A 14 -22.44 10.30 18.09
N LEU A 15 -22.13 9.17 17.46
CA LEU A 15 -21.80 7.93 18.16
C LEU A 15 -20.43 8.04 18.83
N ALA A 16 -20.35 7.58 20.07
CA ALA A 16 -19.07 7.38 20.73
C ALA A 16 -18.25 6.31 20.00
N SER A 17 -16.93 6.45 19.99
CA SER A 17 -16.01 5.49 19.37
C SER A 17 -16.19 4.06 19.89
N ALA A 18 -16.50 3.89 21.17
CA ALA A 18 -16.81 2.59 21.77
C ALA A 18 -18.09 1.94 21.20
N GLN A 19 -19.11 2.75 20.87
CA GLN A 19 -20.34 2.25 20.27
C GLN A 19 -20.08 1.78 18.83
N VAL A 20 -19.31 2.56 18.06
CA VAL A 20 -18.90 2.18 16.70
C VAL A 20 -18.05 0.90 16.72
N ALA A 21 -17.10 0.80 17.65
CA ALA A 21 -16.25 -0.38 17.82
C ALA A 21 -17.00 -1.64 18.33
N ALA A 22 -18.24 -1.49 18.79
CA ALA A 22 -19.12 -2.59 19.18
C ALA A 22 -20.06 -3.05 18.05
N LEU A 23 -20.13 -2.31 16.94
CA LEU A 23 -20.89 -2.74 15.76
C LEU A 23 -20.27 -3.99 15.16
N SER A 24 -21.13 -4.90 14.68
CA SER A 24 -20.70 -6.06 13.91
C SER A 24 -20.28 -5.66 12.50
N SER A 25 -19.50 -6.51 11.83
CA SER A 25 -19.14 -6.33 10.41
C SER A 25 -20.37 -6.17 9.51
N ASN A 26 -21.41 -6.96 9.75
CA ASN A 26 -22.68 -6.88 9.03
C ASN A 26 -23.42 -5.54 9.27
N ALA A 27 -23.28 -4.95 10.45
CA ALA A 27 -23.83 -3.62 10.71
C ALA A 27 -23.03 -2.57 9.94
N ILE A 28 -21.70 -2.61 10.00
CA ILE A 28 -20.82 -1.68 9.28
C ILE A 28 -21.08 -1.73 7.76
N GLY A 29 -21.17 -2.93 7.19
CA GLY A 29 -21.49 -3.12 5.77
C GLY A 29 -22.90 -2.69 5.37
N ALA A 30 -23.82 -2.55 6.33
CA ALA A 30 -25.19 -2.10 6.09
C ALA A 30 -25.34 -0.56 6.17
N ILE A 31 -24.31 0.18 6.56
CA ILE A 31 -24.33 1.65 6.52
C ILE A 31 -24.39 2.08 5.05
N GLU A 32 -25.28 3.01 4.69
CA GLU A 32 -25.34 3.50 3.31
C GLU A 32 -24.02 4.19 2.92
N THR A 33 -23.57 4.02 1.67
CA THR A 33 -22.32 4.64 1.19
C THR A 33 -22.35 6.16 1.33
N ALA A 34 -23.52 6.79 1.20
CA ALA A 34 -23.69 8.21 1.42
C ALA A 34 -23.48 8.63 2.89
N ASP A 35 -23.70 7.72 3.84
CA ASP A 35 -23.65 8.00 5.27
C ASP A 35 -22.33 7.63 5.94
N ILE A 36 -21.55 6.72 5.36
CA ILE A 36 -20.28 6.26 5.94
C ILE A 36 -19.29 7.41 6.21
N VAL A 37 -19.37 8.48 5.40
CA VAL A 37 -18.55 9.69 5.55
C VAL A 37 -18.86 10.46 6.85
N GLY A 38 -20.01 10.21 7.48
CA GLY A 38 -20.38 10.76 8.77
C GLY A 38 -19.60 10.20 9.96
N LEU A 39 -18.88 9.07 9.80
CA LEU A 39 -17.99 8.57 10.86
C LEU A 39 -16.85 9.56 11.13
N THR A 40 -16.67 9.99 12.37
CA THR A 40 -15.53 10.85 12.70
C THR A 40 -14.21 10.08 12.58
N THR A 41 -13.08 10.78 12.45
CA THR A 41 -11.75 10.13 12.49
C THR A 41 -11.52 9.36 13.79
N ALA A 42 -12.07 9.82 14.91
CA ALA A 42 -12.03 9.10 16.19
C ALA A 42 -12.87 7.81 16.16
N ASN A 43 -14.01 7.79 15.45
CA ASN A 43 -14.77 6.56 15.23
C ASN A 43 -13.98 5.59 14.36
N VAL A 44 -13.38 6.08 13.27
CA VAL A 44 -12.59 5.26 12.33
C VAL A 44 -11.34 4.68 12.99
N ALA A 45 -10.64 5.47 13.83
CA ALA A 45 -9.50 5.00 14.60
C ALA A 45 -9.85 3.88 15.59
N ALA A 46 -11.11 3.80 16.03
CA ALA A 46 -11.59 2.76 16.93
C ALA A 46 -12.09 1.50 16.22
N LEU A 47 -12.22 1.51 14.88
CA LEU A 47 -12.56 0.32 14.11
C LEU A 47 -11.42 -0.71 14.20
N ARG A 48 -11.80 -1.98 14.32
CA ARG A 48 -10.87 -3.11 14.29
C ARG A 48 -10.98 -3.81 12.93
N SER A 49 -10.01 -4.68 12.64
CA SER A 49 -9.98 -5.48 11.40
C SER A 49 -11.30 -6.22 11.14
N ALA A 50 -11.91 -6.80 12.18
CA ALA A 50 -13.20 -7.49 12.06
C ALA A 50 -14.32 -6.59 11.52
N GLN A 51 -14.38 -5.32 11.93
CA GLN A 51 -15.35 -4.36 11.38
C GLN A 51 -14.99 -3.96 9.95
N LEU A 52 -13.71 -3.70 9.67
CA LEU A 52 -13.29 -3.25 8.34
C LEU A 52 -13.57 -4.28 7.27
N VAL A 53 -13.43 -5.59 7.54
CA VAL A 53 -13.80 -6.64 6.57
C VAL A 53 -15.29 -6.57 6.18
N GLY A 54 -16.13 -5.95 7.01
CA GLY A 54 -17.54 -5.70 6.69
C GLY A 54 -17.79 -4.55 5.71
N LEU A 55 -16.82 -3.66 5.48
CA LEU A 55 -16.99 -2.56 4.53
C LEU A 55 -17.01 -3.07 3.08
N ALA A 56 -18.05 -2.70 2.34
CA ALA A 56 -18.08 -2.82 0.91
C ALA A 56 -17.05 -1.89 0.25
N THR A 57 -16.57 -2.26 -0.95
CA THR A 57 -15.60 -1.48 -1.72
C THR A 57 -16.08 -0.06 -2.01
N ALA A 58 -17.36 0.12 -2.32
CA ALA A 58 -17.95 1.44 -2.52
C ALA A 58 -17.91 2.32 -1.25
N GLN A 59 -18.05 1.72 -0.05
CA GLN A 59 -17.93 2.45 1.21
C GLN A 59 -16.46 2.85 1.47
N VAL A 60 -15.50 1.97 1.15
CA VAL A 60 -14.07 2.29 1.25
C VAL A 60 -13.72 3.48 0.34
N ALA A 61 -14.14 3.45 -0.91
CA ALA A 61 -13.91 4.54 -1.86
C ALA A 61 -14.55 5.87 -1.43
N ALA A 62 -15.65 5.82 -0.66
CA ALA A 62 -16.34 7.01 -0.17
C ALA A 62 -15.66 7.67 1.05
N LEU A 63 -14.83 6.95 1.81
CA LEU A 63 -14.14 7.52 2.97
C LEU A 63 -13.25 8.71 2.57
N SER A 64 -13.19 9.73 3.40
CA SER A 64 -12.22 10.81 3.22
C SER A 64 -10.79 10.34 3.45
N THR A 65 -9.81 11.06 2.90
CA THR A 65 -8.38 10.82 3.17
C THR A 65 -8.06 10.95 4.67
N GLY A 66 -8.72 11.85 5.38
CA GLY A 66 -8.58 11.99 6.83
C GLY A 66 -9.08 10.76 7.61
N GLN A 67 -10.17 10.13 7.15
CA GLN A 67 -10.65 8.87 7.74
C GLN A 67 -9.70 7.71 7.44
N ILE A 68 -9.19 7.59 6.22
CA ILE A 68 -8.19 6.56 5.86
C ILE A 68 -6.90 6.73 6.68
N ALA A 69 -6.40 7.96 6.82
CA ALA A 69 -5.22 8.26 7.64
C ALA A 69 -5.45 7.98 9.13
N ALA A 70 -6.70 7.96 9.61
CA ALA A 70 -7.04 7.66 11.00
C ALA A 70 -7.09 6.16 11.31
N LEU A 71 -7.08 5.27 10.30
CA LEU A 71 -7.08 3.82 10.52
C LEU A 71 -5.83 3.37 11.27
N SER A 72 -5.99 2.54 12.30
CA SER A 72 -4.84 1.94 12.97
C SER A 72 -4.11 0.96 12.04
N THR A 73 -2.80 0.77 12.26
CA THR A 73 -2.00 -0.21 11.48
C THR A 73 -2.54 -1.63 11.58
N ALA A 74 -3.05 -2.01 12.76
CA ALA A 74 -3.70 -3.31 12.99
C ALA A 74 -5.03 -3.46 12.24
N ALA A 75 -5.73 -2.36 11.96
CA ALA A 75 -6.93 -2.38 11.16
C ALA A 75 -6.58 -2.45 9.67
N VAL A 76 -5.59 -1.65 9.22
CA VAL A 76 -5.07 -1.67 7.84
C VAL A 76 -4.53 -3.05 7.44
N SER A 77 -3.84 -3.76 8.34
CA SER A 77 -3.35 -5.11 8.07
C SER A 77 -4.46 -6.15 7.84
N GLY A 78 -5.68 -5.85 8.26
CA GLY A 78 -6.88 -6.67 8.08
C GLY A 78 -7.72 -6.34 6.85
N LEU A 79 -7.33 -5.35 6.04
CA LEU A 79 -8.04 -5.03 4.80
C LEU A 79 -7.89 -6.17 3.78
N SER A 80 -8.99 -6.50 3.13
CA SER A 80 -8.97 -7.45 1.99
C SER A 80 -8.37 -6.79 0.75
N THR A 81 -7.87 -7.59 -0.19
CA THR A 81 -7.33 -7.08 -1.47
C THR A 81 -8.38 -6.30 -2.27
N ASN A 82 -9.65 -6.71 -2.24
CA ASN A 82 -10.73 -5.96 -2.88
C ASN A 82 -10.92 -4.56 -2.28
N GLN A 83 -10.74 -4.41 -0.97
CA GLN A 83 -10.83 -3.11 -0.30
C GLN A 83 -9.59 -2.25 -0.58
N ILE A 84 -8.42 -2.87 -0.75
CA ILE A 84 -7.20 -2.17 -1.17
C ILE A 84 -7.34 -1.64 -2.59
N VAL A 85 -7.82 -2.45 -3.54
CA VAL A 85 -8.13 -2.04 -4.92
C VAL A 85 -9.22 -0.95 -4.96
N ALA A 86 -10.09 -0.90 -3.95
CA ALA A 86 -11.14 0.11 -3.88
C ALA A 86 -10.67 1.47 -3.34
N LEU A 87 -9.41 1.57 -2.89
CA LEU A 87 -8.84 2.87 -2.52
C LEU A 87 -8.77 3.75 -3.76
N THR A 88 -8.96 5.04 -3.55
CA THR A 88 -8.61 6.04 -4.54
C THR A 88 -7.14 6.41 -4.39
N THR A 89 -6.53 6.91 -5.45
CA THR A 89 -5.14 7.41 -5.42
C THR A 89 -4.92 8.49 -4.36
N ALA A 90 -5.92 9.35 -4.12
CA ALA A 90 -5.86 10.34 -3.04
C ALA A 90 -5.83 9.68 -1.65
N GLN A 91 -6.63 8.63 -1.44
CA GLN A 91 -6.60 7.87 -0.19
C GLN A 91 -5.29 7.09 -0.02
N ALA A 92 -4.77 6.46 -1.07
CA ALA A 92 -3.47 5.79 -1.05
C ALA A 92 -2.34 6.75 -0.66
N SER A 93 -2.32 7.96 -1.24
CA SER A 93 -1.34 9.01 -0.90
C SER A 93 -1.43 9.53 0.54
N SER A 94 -2.59 9.34 1.18
CA SER A 94 -2.84 9.72 2.57
C SER A 94 -2.39 8.67 3.60
N LEU A 95 -2.08 7.45 3.15
CA LEU A 95 -1.54 6.41 4.03
C LEU A 95 -0.21 6.87 4.64
N SER A 96 -0.08 6.66 5.94
CA SER A 96 1.18 6.85 6.65
C SER A 96 2.17 5.72 6.33
N THR A 97 3.46 6.00 6.49
CA THR A 97 4.54 5.02 6.40
C THR A 97 4.28 3.78 7.26
N ALA A 98 3.75 3.96 8.47
CA ALA A 98 3.43 2.86 9.39
C ALA A 98 2.24 2.01 8.91
N GLN A 99 1.22 2.63 8.30
CA GLN A 99 0.10 1.89 7.71
C GLN A 99 0.54 1.07 6.49
N VAL A 100 1.36 1.66 5.61
CA VAL A 100 1.92 0.96 4.44
C VAL A 100 2.80 -0.21 4.87
N ALA A 101 3.69 0.00 5.85
CA ALA A 101 4.50 -1.08 6.42
C ALA A 101 3.65 -2.20 7.06
N GLY A 102 2.45 -1.87 7.54
CA GLY A 102 1.49 -2.83 8.11
C GLY A 102 0.66 -3.60 7.08
N LEU A 103 0.70 -3.27 5.79
CA LEU A 103 -0.04 -3.99 4.75
C LEU A 103 0.47 -5.42 4.61
N SER A 104 -0.43 -6.37 4.35
CA SER A 104 -0.02 -7.72 3.97
C SER A 104 0.69 -7.72 2.61
N THR A 105 1.49 -8.75 2.31
CA THR A 105 2.13 -8.88 0.99
C THR A 105 1.10 -8.96 -0.15
N ALA A 106 -0.04 -9.62 0.10
CA ALA A 106 -1.15 -9.67 -0.84
C ALA A 106 -1.81 -8.30 -1.06
N ALA A 107 -1.95 -7.50 0.00
CA ALA A 107 -2.44 -6.13 -0.10
C ALA A 107 -1.47 -5.24 -0.89
N VAL A 108 -0.16 -5.35 -0.63
CA VAL A 108 0.86 -4.62 -1.42
C VAL A 108 0.80 -5.00 -2.90
N ALA A 109 0.73 -6.30 -3.22
CA ALA A 109 0.61 -6.76 -4.60
C ALA A 109 -0.72 -6.34 -5.27
N ALA A 110 -1.77 -6.11 -4.49
CA ALA A 110 -3.08 -5.70 -4.97
C ALA A 110 -3.23 -4.18 -5.16
N LEU A 111 -2.29 -3.35 -4.65
CA LEU A 111 -2.31 -1.92 -4.92
C LEU A 111 -2.21 -1.67 -6.43
N GLU A 112 -3.15 -0.92 -6.96
CA GLU A 112 -3.10 -0.48 -8.35
C GLU A 112 -1.83 0.38 -8.58
N THR A 113 -1.29 0.37 -9.79
CA THR A 113 -0.02 1.06 -10.09
C THR A 113 -0.08 2.55 -9.82
N ALA A 114 -1.21 3.21 -10.11
CA ALA A 114 -1.42 4.63 -9.81
C ALA A 114 -1.40 4.91 -8.30
N ASP A 115 -2.01 4.04 -7.50
CA ASP A 115 -2.06 4.16 -6.05
C ASP A 115 -0.70 3.89 -5.42
N PHE A 116 0.02 2.88 -5.91
CA PHE A 116 1.38 2.58 -5.49
C PHE A 116 2.33 3.75 -5.78
N ALA A 117 2.26 4.35 -6.98
CA ALA A 117 3.05 5.51 -7.36
C ALA A 117 2.69 6.79 -6.57
N ALA A 118 1.49 6.84 -5.98
CA ALA A 118 1.07 7.96 -5.14
C ALA A 118 1.48 7.83 -3.67
N LEU A 119 2.06 6.68 -3.26
CA LEU A 119 2.61 6.52 -1.93
C LEU A 119 3.77 7.49 -1.70
N LYS A 120 3.98 7.87 -0.45
CA LYS A 120 5.15 8.67 -0.07
C LYS A 120 6.41 7.85 -0.26
N SER A 121 7.50 8.45 -0.75
CA SER A 121 8.76 7.73 -0.96
C SER A 121 9.32 7.11 0.35
N ASP A 122 9.08 7.73 1.50
CA ASP A 122 9.41 7.15 2.82
C ASP A 122 8.63 5.86 3.11
N ALA A 123 7.40 5.74 2.60
CA ALA A 123 6.60 4.52 2.73
C ALA A 123 7.13 3.39 1.85
N ILE A 124 7.57 3.70 0.63
CA ILE A 124 8.25 2.76 -0.26
C ILE A 124 9.56 2.27 0.37
N ALA A 125 10.36 3.18 0.91
CA ALA A 125 11.60 2.86 1.60
C ALA A 125 11.39 2.02 2.87
N ALA A 126 10.22 2.12 3.52
CA ALA A 126 9.87 1.35 4.71
C ALA A 126 9.28 -0.03 4.43
N LEU A 127 9.04 -0.41 3.18
CA LEU A 127 8.53 -1.75 2.84
C LEU A 127 9.50 -2.84 3.33
N SER A 128 8.97 -3.87 3.98
CA SER A 128 9.76 -5.05 4.34
C SER A 128 10.26 -5.80 3.10
N ALA A 129 11.33 -6.59 3.25
CA ALA A 129 11.83 -7.47 2.20
C ALA A 129 10.72 -8.40 1.64
N ASN A 130 9.82 -8.90 2.49
CA ASN A 130 8.70 -9.75 2.06
C ASN A 130 7.67 -8.99 1.22
N GLN A 131 7.38 -7.73 1.55
CA GLN A 131 6.50 -6.87 0.75
C GLN A 131 7.16 -6.51 -0.59
N VAL A 132 8.45 -6.19 -0.60
CA VAL A 132 9.21 -5.92 -1.83
C VAL A 132 9.25 -7.14 -2.75
N LYS A 133 9.44 -8.34 -2.19
CA LYS A 133 9.37 -9.59 -2.94
C LYS A 133 8.00 -9.84 -3.60
N ALA A 134 6.92 -9.28 -3.02
CA ALA A 134 5.56 -9.43 -3.51
C ALA A 134 5.17 -8.36 -4.54
N LEU A 135 6.02 -7.37 -4.82
CA LEU A 135 5.75 -6.36 -5.84
C LEU A 135 5.57 -7.02 -7.21
N THR A 136 4.59 -6.53 -7.94
CA THR A 136 4.41 -6.89 -9.36
C THR A 136 5.44 -6.15 -10.22
N THR A 137 5.72 -6.67 -11.41
CA THR A 137 6.61 -5.99 -12.36
C THR A 137 6.09 -4.61 -12.74
N ASN A 138 4.77 -4.44 -12.84
CA ASN A 138 4.15 -3.15 -13.12
C ASN A 138 4.35 -2.13 -11.98
N GLN A 139 4.33 -2.57 -10.72
CA GLN A 139 4.64 -1.70 -9.58
C GLN A 139 6.12 -1.34 -9.51
N VAL A 140 7.01 -2.26 -9.91
CA VAL A 140 8.46 -1.99 -10.00
C VAL A 140 8.75 -0.95 -11.08
N VAL A 141 8.10 -1.05 -12.24
CA VAL A 141 8.18 -0.03 -13.31
C VAL A 141 7.56 1.30 -12.89
N ALA A 142 6.60 1.29 -11.97
CA ALA A 142 5.97 2.52 -11.47
C ALA A 142 6.84 3.27 -10.43
N LEU A 143 7.95 2.70 -9.97
CA LEU A 143 8.88 3.40 -9.09
C LEU A 143 9.50 4.59 -9.81
N THR A 144 9.65 5.71 -9.10
CA THR A 144 10.54 6.76 -9.58
C THR A 144 12.00 6.36 -9.36
N THR A 145 12.91 6.94 -10.14
CA THR A 145 14.36 6.75 -9.95
C THR A 145 14.84 7.16 -8.56
N ALA A 146 14.20 8.16 -7.94
CA ALA A 146 14.51 8.55 -6.56
C ALA A 146 14.10 7.48 -5.54
N GLU A 147 12.96 6.81 -5.76
CA GLU A 147 12.50 5.71 -4.91
C GLU A 147 13.33 4.45 -5.10
N ALA A 148 13.71 4.13 -6.35
CA ALA A 148 14.66 3.06 -6.64
C ALA A 148 16.01 3.29 -5.93
N ALA A 149 16.52 4.52 -5.92
CA ALA A 149 17.73 4.90 -5.20
C ALA A 149 17.59 4.78 -3.67
N ALA A 150 16.39 5.00 -3.15
CA ALA A 150 16.10 4.93 -1.73
C ALA A 150 16.08 3.48 -1.20
N LEU A 151 15.83 2.48 -2.06
CA LEU A 151 15.81 1.07 -1.67
C LEU A 151 17.09 0.67 -0.91
N SER A 152 16.90 -0.09 0.16
CA SER A 152 17.97 -0.72 0.92
C SER A 152 18.53 -1.94 0.21
N THR A 153 19.76 -2.32 0.54
CA THR A 153 20.37 -3.57 0.07
C THR A 153 19.49 -4.79 0.30
N ALA A 154 18.82 -4.87 1.46
CA ALA A 154 17.94 -5.99 1.79
C ALA A 154 16.67 -6.03 0.92
N GLN A 155 16.11 -4.87 0.58
CA GLN A 155 14.95 -4.77 -0.31
C GLN A 155 15.33 -5.15 -1.75
N VAL A 156 16.45 -4.63 -2.27
CA VAL A 156 16.95 -4.98 -3.61
C VAL A 156 17.23 -6.48 -3.72
N ALA A 157 17.89 -7.06 -2.70
CA ALA A 157 18.15 -8.50 -2.65
C ALA A 157 16.86 -9.34 -2.55
N ALA A 158 15.73 -8.76 -2.11
CA ALA A 158 14.45 -9.45 -2.01
C ALA A 158 13.60 -9.37 -3.28
N LEU A 159 13.93 -8.50 -4.25
CA LEU A 159 13.21 -8.41 -5.53
C LEU A 159 13.20 -9.78 -6.23
N SER A 160 12.07 -10.13 -6.83
CA SER A 160 12.00 -11.34 -7.66
C SER A 160 12.88 -11.20 -8.91
N THR A 161 13.21 -12.31 -9.57
CA THR A 161 13.93 -12.27 -10.86
C THR A 161 13.15 -11.49 -11.91
N ASP A 162 11.83 -11.61 -11.92
CA ASP A 162 10.97 -10.88 -12.85
C ASP A 162 10.98 -9.37 -12.56
N ALA A 163 10.98 -8.99 -11.28
CA ALA A 163 11.13 -7.60 -10.86
C ALA A 163 12.50 -7.03 -11.27
N ILE A 164 13.59 -7.81 -11.10
CA ILE A 164 14.92 -7.40 -11.57
C ILE A 164 14.93 -7.19 -13.09
N ALA A 165 14.33 -8.10 -13.87
CA ALA A 165 14.23 -7.94 -15.32
C ALA A 165 13.36 -6.74 -15.74
N ALA A 166 12.38 -6.36 -14.91
CA ALA A 166 11.47 -5.24 -15.15
C ALA A 166 12.06 -3.87 -14.74
N LEU A 167 13.12 -3.81 -13.93
CA LEU A 167 13.75 -2.54 -13.54
C LEU A 167 14.21 -1.74 -14.77
N GLU A 168 13.81 -0.48 -14.84
CA GLU A 168 14.28 0.41 -15.87
C GLU A 168 15.78 0.68 -15.72
N THR A 169 16.49 0.93 -16.82
CA THR A 169 17.95 1.16 -16.76
C THR A 169 18.32 2.43 -15.98
N ALA A 170 17.43 3.43 -15.95
CA ALA A 170 17.61 4.63 -15.14
C ALA A 170 17.57 4.30 -13.64
N ASP A 171 16.57 3.53 -13.21
CA ASP A 171 16.42 3.10 -11.83
C ASP A 171 17.56 2.20 -11.37
N LEU A 172 17.95 1.24 -12.21
CA LEU A 172 19.08 0.36 -11.94
C LEU A 172 20.39 1.15 -11.74
N SER A 173 20.60 2.22 -12.51
CA SER A 173 21.77 3.09 -12.37
C SER A 173 21.76 3.93 -11.08
N ALA A 174 20.58 4.16 -10.50
CA ALA A 174 20.42 4.94 -9.28
C ALA A 174 20.47 4.07 -8.00
N ILE A 175 20.30 2.75 -8.13
CA ILE A 175 20.47 1.79 -7.03
C ILE A 175 21.92 1.82 -6.52
N LYS A 176 22.08 1.77 -5.19
CA LYS A 176 23.37 1.77 -4.51
C LYS A 176 24.26 0.61 -5.01
N THR A 177 25.54 0.88 -5.27
CA THR A 177 26.51 -0.14 -5.71
C THR A 177 26.60 -1.35 -4.77
N ALA A 178 26.49 -1.12 -3.45
CA ALA A 178 26.43 -2.18 -2.45
C ALA A 178 25.19 -3.10 -2.59
N ALA A 179 24.08 -2.56 -3.11
CA ALA A 179 22.88 -3.35 -3.38
C ALA A 179 23.01 -4.18 -4.67
N VAL A 180 23.62 -3.62 -5.71
CA VAL A 180 23.97 -4.37 -6.93
C VAL A 180 24.91 -5.54 -6.62
N ALA A 181 25.91 -5.31 -5.76
CA ALA A 181 26.84 -6.35 -5.31
C ALA A 181 26.18 -7.45 -4.46
N ALA A 182 25.00 -7.17 -3.88
CA ALA A 182 24.26 -8.13 -3.04
C ALA A 182 23.25 -8.96 -3.84
N LEU A 183 23.14 -8.78 -5.15
CA LEU A 183 22.27 -9.59 -6.00
C LEU A 183 22.69 -11.07 -5.96
N SER A 184 21.69 -11.95 -5.84
CA SER A 184 21.89 -13.39 -5.96
C SER A 184 22.25 -13.80 -7.40
N SER A 185 22.83 -14.98 -7.56
CA SER A 185 23.14 -15.52 -8.90
C SER A 185 21.91 -15.63 -9.81
N ALA A 186 20.74 -15.95 -9.25
CA ALA A 186 19.49 -16.00 -9.99
C ALA A 186 19.04 -14.61 -10.48
N GLN A 187 19.19 -13.58 -9.63
CA GLN A 187 18.87 -12.20 -10.01
C GLN A 187 19.85 -11.66 -11.06
N VAL A 188 21.15 -11.95 -10.92
CA VAL A 188 22.15 -11.58 -11.94
C VAL A 188 21.85 -12.27 -13.27
N ALA A 189 21.44 -13.54 -13.27
CA ALA A 189 21.05 -14.26 -14.48
C ALA A 189 19.75 -13.71 -15.12
N ALA A 190 18.91 -13.02 -14.36
CA ALA A 190 17.68 -12.40 -14.85
C ALA A 190 17.91 -11.01 -15.47
N LEU A 191 19.09 -10.41 -15.30
CA LEU A 191 19.40 -9.12 -15.91
C LEU A 191 19.34 -9.21 -17.44
N THR A 192 18.68 -8.22 -18.05
CA THR A 192 18.64 -8.08 -19.50
C THR A 192 19.97 -7.58 -20.05
N THR A 193 20.21 -7.77 -21.34
CA THR A 193 21.41 -7.23 -22.01
C THR A 193 21.53 -5.70 -21.87
N ALA A 194 20.41 -4.98 -21.92
CA ALA A 194 20.39 -3.53 -21.75
C ALA A 194 20.84 -3.11 -20.34
N GLN A 195 20.36 -3.82 -19.31
CA GLN A 195 20.74 -3.58 -17.92
C GLN A 195 22.22 -3.89 -17.65
N VAL A 196 22.75 -5.00 -18.17
CA VAL A 196 24.18 -5.33 -18.05
C VAL A 196 25.06 -4.27 -18.71
N ASN A 197 24.69 -3.82 -19.92
CA ASN A 197 25.43 -2.75 -20.61
C ASN A 197 25.39 -1.43 -19.82
N ASN A 198 24.24 -1.08 -19.24
CA ASN A 198 24.09 0.10 -18.40
C ASN A 198 25.04 0.04 -17.17
N LEU A 199 25.06 -1.08 -16.44
CA LEU A 199 25.95 -1.27 -15.29
C LEU A 199 27.44 -1.23 -15.68
N ALA A 200 27.81 -1.81 -16.83
CA ALA A 200 29.18 -1.74 -17.34
C ALA A 200 29.61 -0.30 -17.62
N THR A 201 28.74 0.50 -18.25
CA THR A 201 29.03 1.92 -18.51
C THR A 201 29.12 2.74 -17.23
N ALA A 202 28.24 2.50 -16.25
CA ALA A 202 28.27 3.19 -14.97
C ALA A 202 29.55 2.86 -14.17
N SER A 203 29.98 1.60 -14.21
CA SER A 203 31.18 1.12 -13.50
C SER A 203 32.49 1.61 -14.12
N LEU A 204 32.50 1.94 -15.41
CA LEU A 204 33.63 2.56 -16.10
C LEU A 204 33.74 4.08 -15.85
N ALA A 205 32.65 4.72 -15.42
CA ALA A 205 32.59 6.15 -15.17
C ALA A 205 32.91 6.55 -13.71
N ALA A 206 32.94 5.58 -12.78
CA ALA A 206 33.24 5.74 -11.36
C ALA A 206 34.73 5.52 -11.06
#